data_AF-A0AAW4FXI2-F1
#
_entry.id   AF-A0AAW4FXI2-F1
#
_cell.length_a   1.000
_cell.length_b   1.000
_cell.length_c   1.000
_cell.angle_alpha   90.00
_cell.angle_beta   90.00
_cell.angle_gamma   90.00
#
_symmetry.space_group_name_H-M   'P 1'
#
loop_
_entity.id
_entity.type
_entity.pdbx_description
1 polymer ?
#
loop_
_entity_poly.entity_id
_entity_poly.type
_entity_poly.pdbx_seq_one_letter_code
_entity_poly.pdbx_strand_id
1 'polypeptide(L)' 'MMEEGQKLVVRLVGRNGRGRFDPASKDRLIAACLEPRASVSVECNDVDALAAIIGALGHVQARR' A
#
# COMPACT_ATOMS: atom_id res chain seq x y z
N MET A 1 1.91 6.48 22.86
CA MET A 1 1.38 7.60 22.05
C MET A 1 1.72 7.27 20.61
N MET A 2 0.77 7.43 19.67
CA MET A 2 1.06 7.24 18.25
C MET A 2 1.75 8.52 17.75
N GLU A 3 2.94 8.42 17.16
CA GLU A 3 3.60 9.59 16.58
C GLU A 3 2.75 10.17 15.43
N GLU A 4 2.78 11.48 15.24
CA GLU A 4 1.98 12.13 14.17
C GLU A 4 2.32 11.58 12.76
N GLY A 5 3.51 10.99 12.59
CA GLY A 5 3.95 10.31 11.36
C GLY A 5 3.23 8.99 11.06
N GLN A 6 2.54 8.39 12.02
CA GLN A 6 1.82 7.12 11.88
C GLN A 6 0.29 7.30 11.72
N LYS A 7 -0.18 8.53 11.46
CA LYS A 7 -1.59 8.83 11.19
C LYS A 7 -1.88 8.87 9.70
N LEU A 8 -2.75 7.98 9.24
CA LEU A 8 -3.20 7.92 7.84
C LEU A 8 -4.44 8.80 7.63
N VAL A 9 -4.34 9.78 6.74
CA VAL A 9 -5.47 10.66 6.39
C VAL A 9 -6.35 10.01 5.33
N VAL A 10 -7.61 9.79 5.70
CA VAL A 10 -8.65 9.25 4.80
C VAL A 10 -9.35 10.40 4.08
N ARG A 11 -9.37 10.34 2.74
CA ARG A 11 -10.04 11.34 1.89
C ARG A 11 -11.46 10.93 1.52
N LEU A 12 -11.70 9.64 1.32
CA LEU A 12 -13.00 9.09 0.96
C LEU A 12 -13.07 7.64 1.43
N VAL A 13 -14.24 7.19 1.88
CA VAL A 13 -14.53 5.77 2.08
C VAL A 13 -15.65 5.38 1.13
N GLY A 14 -15.39 4.42 0.24
CA GLY A 14 -16.40 3.88 -0.65
C GLY A 14 -17.41 3.01 0.10
N ARG A 15 -18.57 2.73 -0.51
CA ARG A 15 -19.61 1.87 0.08
C ARG A 15 -19.12 0.45 0.41
N ASN A 16 -18.07 -0.02 -0.26
CA ASN A 16 -17.42 -1.30 -0.01
C ASN A 16 -16.35 -1.25 1.11
N GLY A 17 -16.26 -0.14 1.85
CA GLY A 17 -15.26 0.06 2.90
C GLY A 17 -13.85 0.37 2.39
N ARG A 18 -13.59 0.38 1.07
CA ARG A 18 -12.27 0.79 0.55
C ARG A 18 -12.07 2.29 0.74
N GLY A 19 -11.02 2.63 1.50
CA GLY A 19 -10.55 4.00 1.67
C GLY A 19 -9.71 4.49 0.49
N ARG A 20 -9.91 5.75 0.10
CA ARG A 20 -8.92 6.53 -0.66
C ARG A 20 -8.17 7.41 0.33
N PHE A 21 -6.87 7.26 0.38
CA PHE A 21 -6.01 7.97 1.32
C PHE A 21 -5.33 9.18 0.66
N ASP A 22 -4.93 10.13 1.49
CA ASP A 22 -4.05 11.20 1.05
C ASP A 22 -2.66 10.63 0.68
N PRO A 23 -2.13 10.94 -0.51
CA PRO A 23 -0.87 10.36 -0.97
C PRO A 23 0.32 10.79 -0.10
N ALA A 24 0.38 12.04 0.36
CA ALA A 24 1.51 12.52 1.16
C ALA A 24 1.52 11.93 2.58
N SER A 25 0.36 11.82 3.22
CA SER A 25 0.19 11.13 4.50
C SER A 25 0.53 9.64 4.40
N LYS A 26 0.12 8.99 3.30
CA LYS A 26 0.48 7.58 3.04
C LYS A 26 1.99 7.40 2.86
N ASP A 27 2.65 8.27 2.09
CA ASP A 27 4.10 8.20 1.89
C ASP A 27 4.88 8.37 3.21
N ARG A 28 4.48 9.36 4.02
CA ARG A 28 5.07 9.56 5.36
C ARG A 28 4.89 8.35 6.27
N LEU A 29 3.71 7.74 6.25
CA LEU A 29 3.44 6.52 7.02
C LEU A 29 4.33 5.36 6.56
N ILE A 30 4.47 5.17 5.25
CA ILE A 30 5.35 4.12 4.68
C ILE A 30 6.79 4.36 5.11
N ALA A 31 7.31 5.59 4.98
CA ALA A 31 8.67 5.93 5.37
C ALA A 31 8.93 5.83 6.88
N ALA A 32 7.92 6.09 7.71
CA ALA A 32 8.02 5.97 9.16
C ALA A 32 7.94 4.51 9.64
N CYS A 33 7.19 3.65 8.93
CA CYS A 33 6.95 2.27 9.35
C CYS A 33 7.86 1.24 8.69
N LEU A 34 8.42 1.54 7.51
CA LEU A 34 9.21 0.59 6.73
C LEU A 34 10.58 1.17 6.41
N GLU A 35 11.61 0.37 6.66
CA GLU A 35 12.95 0.68 6.19
C GLU A 35 13.04 0.50 4.65
N PRO A 36 13.86 1.28 3.96
CA PRO A 36 14.18 1.02 2.56
C PRO A 36 14.66 -0.43 2.39
N ARG A 37 14.04 -1.16 1.45
CA ARG A 37 14.25 -2.61 1.21
C ARG A 37 13.55 -3.57 2.18
N ALA A 38 12.65 -3.09 3.04
CA ALA A 38 11.74 -3.96 3.77
C ALA A 38 10.93 -4.85 2.81
N SER A 39 10.75 -6.12 3.16
CA SER A 39 9.90 -7.05 2.42
C SER A 39 8.48 -7.00 2.96
N VAL A 40 7.50 -6.98 2.06
CA VAL A 40 6.08 -7.04 2.40
C VAL A 40 5.46 -8.27 1.74
N SER A 41 4.62 -8.96 2.49
CA SER A 41 3.87 -10.13 2.00
C SER A 41 2.42 -9.72 1.74
N VAL A 42 1.86 -10.19 0.63
CA VAL A 42 0.44 -10.09 0.34
C VAL A 42 -0.18 -11.47 0.46
N GLU A 43 -1.26 -11.59 1.22
CA GLU A 43 -2.06 -12.81 1.26
C GLU A 43 -3.17 -12.70 0.22
N CYS A 44 -3.24 -13.68 -0.69
CA CYS A 44 -4.28 -13.80 -1.69
C CYS A 44 -4.81 -15.22 -1.67
N ASN A 45 -6.12 -15.37 -1.46
CA ASN A 45 -6.81 -16.66 -1.49
C ASN A 45 -7.26 -17.05 -2.91
N ASP A 46 -6.92 -16.24 -3.92
CA ASP A 46 -7.37 -16.38 -5.30
C ASP A 46 -6.17 -16.29 -6.24
N VAL A 47 -6.00 -17.29 -7.09
CA VAL A 47 -4.85 -17.42 -7.99
C VAL A 47 -4.88 -16.39 -9.13
N ASP A 48 -6.07 -15.99 -9.57
CA ASP A 48 -6.25 -14.95 -10.57
C ASP A 48 -5.91 -13.57 -10.00
N ALA A 49 -6.33 -13.30 -8.76
CA ALA A 49 -5.95 -12.12 -8.01
C ALA A 49 -4.43 -12.06 -7.80
N LEU A 50 -3.80 -13.18 -7.42
CA LEU A 50 -2.35 -13.26 -7.27
C LEU A 50 -1.65 -12.97 -8.60
N ALA A 51 -2.09 -13.56 -9.71
CA ALA A 51 -1.54 -13.33 -11.04
C ALA A 51 -1.70 -11.87 -11.49
N ALA A 52 -2.86 -11.25 -11.22
CA ALA A 52 -3.12 -9.84 -11.53
C ALA A 52 -2.21 -8.90 -10.72
N ILE A 53 -2.00 -9.18 -9.43
CA ILE A 53 -1.09 -8.41 -8.57
C ILE A 53 0.34 -8.52 -9.08
N ILE A 54 0.83 -9.74 -9.32
CA ILE A 54 2.20 -9.95 -9.85
C ILE A 54 2.36 -9.25 -11.20
N GLY A 55 1.38 -9.34 -12.09
CA GLY A 55 1.41 -8.67 -13.39
C GLY A 55 1.45 -7.14 -13.30
N ALA A 56 0.61 -6.54 -12.44
CA ALA A 56 0.59 -5.10 -12.22
C ALA A 56 1.89 -4.59 -11.58
N LEU A 57 2.43 -5.32 -10.60
CA LEU A 57 3.73 -4.99 -9.98
C LEU A 57 4.88 -5.17 -10.97
N GLY A 58 4.84 -6.21 -11.79
CA GLY A 58 5.82 -6.47 -12.85
C GLY A 58 5.83 -5.37 -13.92
N HIS A 59 4.65 -4.91 -14.34
CA HIS A 59 4.52 -3.77 -15.25
C HIS A 59 5.04 -2.46 -14.61
N VAL A 60 4.91 -2.33 -13.28
CA VAL A 60 5.40 -1.18 -12.52
C VAL A 60 6.92 -1.22 -12.26
N GLN A 61 7.64 -2.36 -12.34
CA GLN A 61 8.98 -2.47 -11.71
C GLN A 61 10.18 -3.08 -12.49
N ALA A 62 10.10 -3.51 -13.75
CA ALA A 62 11.31 -4.06 -14.40
C ALA A 62 12.14 -3.08 -15.24
N ARG A 63 12.02 -1.75 -15.06
CA ARG A 63 12.99 -0.80 -15.64
C ARG A 63 14.03 -0.44 -14.56
N ARG A 64 15.08 -1.25 -14.55
CA ARG A 64 16.37 -1.00 -13.89
C ARG A 64 16.93 0.38 -14.28
#